data_AF-A0A7X4DW71-F1
#
_entry.id   AF-A0A7X4DW71-F1
#
_cell.length_a   1.000
_cell.length_b   1.000
_cell.length_c   1.000
_cell.angle_alpha   90.00
_cell.angle_beta   90.00
_cell.angle_gamma   90.00
#
_symmetry.space_group_name_H-M   'P 1'
#
loop_
_entity.id
_entity.type
_entity.pdbx_description
1 polymer ?
#
loop_
_entity_poly.entity_id
_entity_poly.type
_entity_poly.pdbx_seq_one_letter_code
_entity_poly.pdbx_strand_id
1 'polypeptide(L)' 'ITTGYLLRGVEVTRDGARTHSLVMRSRSRTIRTIEAEHHTHKVEQFLSI' A
#
# COMPACT_ATOMS: atom_id res chain seq x y z
N ILE A 1 -1.64 4.96 7.91
CA ILE A 1 -0.83 5.44 9.07
C ILE A 1 -1.03 4.50 10.24
N THR A 2 -2.20 4.43 10.85
CA THR A 2 -2.57 3.39 11.84
C THR A 2 -3.89 2.73 11.44
N THR A 3 -4.23 1.60 12.06
CA THR A 3 -5.46 0.85 11.76
C THR A 3 -6.69 1.64 12.21
N GLY A 4 -7.70 1.68 11.34
CA GLY A 4 -9.01 2.25 11.63
C GLY A 4 -10.12 1.31 11.20
N TYR A 5 -11.35 1.81 11.29
CA TYR A 5 -12.56 1.01 11.02
C TYR A 5 -12.67 0.52 9.57
N LEU A 6 -12.14 1.28 8.62
CA LEU A 6 -12.27 0.98 7.18
C LEU A 6 -11.01 0.35 6.58
N LEU A 7 -9.83 0.75 7.06
CA LEU A 7 -8.55 0.40 6.46
C LEU A 7 -7.57 -0.01 7.55
N ARG A 8 -6.72 -0.97 7.19
CA ARG A 8 -5.58 -1.37 8.01
C ARG A 8 -4.50 -0.29 7.94
N GLY A 9 -3.75 -0.17 9.04
CA GLY A 9 -2.59 0.71 9.12
C GLY A 9 -1.48 0.27 8.17
N VAL A 10 -0.37 1.02 8.19
CA VAL A 10 0.85 0.54 7.53
C VAL A 10 1.45 -0.53 8.44
N GLU A 11 1.76 -1.69 7.89
CA GLU A 11 2.44 -2.77 8.60
C GLU A 11 3.87 -2.86 8.06
N VAL A 12 4.85 -2.62 8.93
CA VAL A 12 6.26 -2.87 8.59
C VAL A 12 6.48 -4.37 8.65
N THR A 13 7.02 -4.93 7.57
CA THR A 13 7.38 -6.33 7.48
C THR A 13 8.90 -6.47 7.42
N ARG A 14 9.40 -7.69 7.55
CA ARG A 14 10.84 -7.97 7.41
C ARG A 14 11.41 -7.49 6.08
N ASP A 15 10.63 -7.63 5.01
CA ASP A 15 11.07 -7.39 3.63
C ASP A 15 10.50 -6.08 3.03
N GLY A 16 9.87 -5.26 3.86
CA GLY A 16 9.40 -3.93 3.50
C GLY A 16 8.13 -3.49 4.24
N ALA A 17 7.05 -3.20 3.51
CA ALA A 17 5.81 -2.70 4.12
C ALA A 17 4.55 -3.17 3.39
N ARG A 18 3.45 -3.32 4.13
CA ARG A 18 2.10 -3.56 3.57
C ARG A 18 1.21 -2.35 3.80
N THR A 19 0.36 -2.06 2.82
CA THR A 19 -0.61 -0.96 2.90
C THR A 19 -1.98 -1.42 2.43
N HIS A 20 -3.02 -0.79 2.98
CA HIS A 20 -4.41 -1.02 2.64
C HIS A 20 -5.06 0.30 2.22
N SER A 21 -5.59 0.36 1.01
CA SER A 21 -6.17 1.57 0.41
C SER A 21 -7.56 1.32 -0.16
N LEU A 22 -8.40 2.36 -0.18
CA LEU A 22 -9.68 2.38 -0.88
C LEU A 22 -9.65 3.47 -1.94
N VAL A 23 -9.87 3.11 -3.19
CA VAL A 23 -9.92 4.05 -4.32
C VAL A 23 -11.32 4.04 -4.91
N MET A 24 -11.88 5.23 -5.12
CA MET A 24 -13.20 5.41 -5.71
C MET A 24 -13.15 6.42 -6.85
N ARG A 25 -13.96 6.19 -7.87
CA ARG A 25 -14.05 7.10 -9.01
C ARG A 25 -15.47 7.19 -9.54
N SER A 26 -16.03 8.40 -9.52
CA SER A 26 -17.40 8.69 -9.96
C SER A 26 -17.63 8.37 -11.43
N ARG A 27 -16.71 8.80 -12.31
CA ARG A 27 -16.84 8.62 -13.76
C ARG A 27 -16.93 7.15 -14.17
N SER A 28 -16.15 6.28 -13.52
CA SER A 28 -16.18 4.84 -13.79
C SER A 28 -17.16 4.09 -12.88
N ARG A 29 -17.71 4.75 -11.86
CA ARG A 29 -18.53 4.13 -10.80
C ARG A 29 -17.88 2.90 -10.16
N THR A 30 -16.56 2.92 -10.05
CA THR A 30 -15.80 1.80 -9.50
C THR A 30 -15.31 2.12 -8.10
N ILE A 31 -15.40 1.12 -7.23
CA ILE A 31 -14.79 1.09 -5.90
C ILE A 31 -13.76 -0.03 -5.92
N ARG A 32 -12.56 0.24 -5.42
CA ARG A 32 -11.47 -0.74 -5.36
C ARG A 32 -10.81 -0.69 -4.00
N THR A 33 -10.79 -1.83 -3.35
CA THR A 33 -9.92 -2.08 -2.21
C THR A 33 -8.59 -2.60 -2.75
N ILE A 34 -7.48 -2.01 -2.29
CA ILE A 34 -6.14 -2.34 -2.77
C ILE A 34 -5.28 -2.68 -1.55
N GLU A 35 -4.77 -3.90 -1.54
CA GLU A 35 -3.70 -4.31 -0.64
C GLU A 35 -2.41 -4.37 -1.45
N ALA A 36 -1.39 -3.63 -1.02
CA ALA A 36 -0.12 -3.55 -1.71
C ALA A 36 1.02 -3.97 -0.79
N GLU A 37 1.92 -4.78 -1.35
CA GLU A 37 3.19 -5.18 -0.74
C GLU A 37 4.32 -4.38 -1.38
N HIS A 38 5.04 -3.63 -0.54
CA HIS A 38 6.15 -2.78 -0.94
C HIS A 38 7.43 -3.45 -0.49
N HIS A 39 8.22 -3.94 -1.45
CA HIS A 39 9.47 -4.62 -1.15
C HIS A 39 10.65 -3.63 -1.16
N THR A 40 11.45 -3.61 -0.09
CA THR A 40 12.59 -2.68 0.05
C THR A 40 13.72 -2.96 -0.91
N HIS A 41 13.99 -4.23 -1.24
CA HIS A 41 15.05 -4.61 -2.19
C HIS A 41 14.91 -3.90 -3.54
N LYS A 42 13.66 -3.66 -3.98
CA LYS A 42 13.40 -2.95 -5.24
C LYS A 42 13.86 -1.50 -5.16
N VAL A 43 13.63 -0.84 -4.02
CA VAL A 43 14.06 0.54 -3.80
C VAL A 43 15.59 0.62 -3.70
N GLU A 44 16.22 -0.32 -3.00
CA GLU A 44 17.68 -0.41 -2.87
C GLU A 44 18.37 -0.50 -4.24
N GLN A 45 17.81 -1.25 -5.19
CA GLN A 45 18.32 -1.33 -6.57
C GLN A 45 18.30 0.01 -7.32
N PHE A 46 17.33 0.88 -7.04
CA PHE A 46 17.27 2.22 -7.65
C PHE A 46 18.16 3.24 -6.93
N LEU A 47 18.44 3.04 -5.65
CA LEU A 47 19.26 3.95 -4.82
C LEU A 47 20.76 3.68 -4.91
N SER A 48 21.17 2.53 -5.43
CA SER A 48 22.59 2.14 -5.57
C SER A 48 23.22 2.58 -6.90
N ILE A 49 22.66 3.63 -7.52
CA ILE A 49 23.18 4.37 -8.68
C ILE A 49 23.73 5.70 -8.18
#